data_AF-A0A8T2R7E1-F1
#
_entry.id   AF-A0A8T2R7E1-F1
#
_cell.length_a   1.000
_cell.length_b   1.000
_cell.length_c   1.000
_cell.angle_alpha   90.00
_cell.angle_beta   90.00
_cell.angle_gamma   90.00
#
_symmetry.space_group_name_H-M   'P 1'
#
loop_
_entity.id
_entity.type
_entity.pdbx_description
1 polymer ?
#
loop_
_entity_poly.entity_id
_entity_poly.type
_entity_poly.pdbx_seq_one_letter_code
_entity_poly.pdbx_strand_id
1 'polypeptide(L)'
;METAVNGSSVFHAASSSTFSPIKCSAEECGLVPPPTFGSSLCILREPTSCTYGYSYSDSSQTTGVFAYDTITMSSAVGESVHIDNVAFGCGTNNSGPSITGIGGVIGLGQGPISFTSQVGFMFGSKFSYCFTSFFNRNASSALVFGDEFPGLELLSPKQYTPFLVNPQSETFYYVDIEGFEVEGERLPIRSQLWRIKADGTGGAVIDSGTTLTFFVEAAYKVIIDAIAARMSSFPRAASTAGLPICYNVSGVASPRLPQITIAFKGGSLFQPPAENYFLSPKEDVFCPAFLASTTLNVLGNLLQQNYLVEYDRLRSRLGFAQARCSLS
;
A
#
# COMPACT_ATOMS: atom_id res chain seq x y z
N MET A 1 25.21 9.61 -14.20
CA MET A 1 25.72 10.82 -13.53
C MET A 1 24.74 11.13 -12.42
N GLU A 2 25.26 11.24 -11.21
CA GLU A 2 24.57 11.10 -9.92
C GLU A 2 23.43 12.09 -9.71
N THR A 3 22.33 11.62 -9.14
CA THR A 3 21.60 12.33 -8.06
C THR A 3 20.73 11.35 -7.26
N ALA A 4 21.31 10.76 -6.23
CA ALA A 4 20.56 10.46 -5.02
C ALA A 4 20.82 11.61 -4.04
N VAL A 5 19.80 12.42 -3.79
CA VAL A 5 19.87 13.47 -2.76
C VAL A 5 19.73 12.77 -1.41
N ASN A 6 20.82 12.74 -0.64
CA ASN A 6 20.94 12.36 0.76
C ASN A 6 20.32 11.01 1.19
N GLY A 7 21.18 9.99 1.36
CA GLY A 7 20.99 8.94 2.37
C GLY A 7 20.56 7.56 1.89
N SER A 8 20.17 7.37 0.62
CA SER A 8 19.97 6.03 0.06
C SER A 8 21.21 5.58 -0.72
N SER A 9 21.92 4.59 -0.19
CA SER A 9 22.94 3.89 -0.98
C SER A 9 22.25 3.20 -2.15
N VAL A 10 22.48 3.69 -3.36
CA VAL A 10 22.02 3.03 -4.58
C VAL A 10 22.64 1.63 -4.62
N PHE A 11 21.84 0.61 -4.94
CA PHE A 11 22.36 -0.74 -5.11
C PHE A 11 23.29 -0.81 -6.33
N HIS A 12 24.51 -1.30 -6.13
CA HIS A 12 25.52 -1.44 -7.19
C HIS A 12 25.75 -2.93 -7.50
N ALA A 13 25.12 -3.41 -8.58
CA ALA A 13 25.21 -4.81 -9.00
C ALA A 13 26.66 -5.33 -9.13
N ALA A 14 27.58 -4.51 -9.65
CA ALA A 14 29.00 -4.89 -9.80
C ALA A 14 29.75 -5.09 -8.47
N SER A 15 29.19 -4.61 -7.36
CA SER A 15 29.77 -4.75 -6.01
C SER A 15 29.22 -5.96 -5.25
N SER A 16 28.21 -6.64 -5.80
CA SER A 16 27.65 -7.86 -5.21
C SER A 16 28.26 -9.09 -5.85
N SER A 17 28.81 -9.98 -5.03
CA SER A 17 29.35 -11.28 -5.48
C SER A 17 28.26 -12.32 -5.78
N THR A 18 27.03 -12.08 -5.32
CA THR A 18 25.87 -12.98 -5.47
C THR A 18 24.90 -12.52 -6.54
N PHE A 19 25.09 -11.31 -7.09
CA PHE A 19 24.28 -10.79 -8.18
C PHE A 19 24.42 -11.65 -9.45
N SER A 20 23.29 -12.08 -10.00
CA SER A 20 23.25 -12.92 -11.20
C SER A 20 22.07 -12.56 -12.10
N PRO A 21 22.31 -12.02 -13.32
CA PRO A 21 21.24 -11.73 -14.26
C PRO A 21 20.44 -12.98 -14.66
N ILE A 22 19.11 -12.87 -14.65
CA ILE A 22 18.22 -13.93 -15.14
C ILE A 22 18.31 -13.97 -16.65
N LYS A 23 18.44 -15.15 -17.23
CA LYS A 23 18.54 -15.34 -18.69
C LYS A 23 17.15 -15.28 -19.32
N CYS A 24 17.08 -14.82 -20.56
CA CYS A 24 15.84 -14.84 -21.34
C CYS A 24 15.20 -16.24 -21.52
N SER A 25 15.97 -17.32 -21.42
CA SER A 25 15.44 -18.69 -21.50
C SER A 25 14.87 -19.22 -20.18
N ALA A 26 14.99 -18.47 -19.08
CA ALA A 26 14.46 -18.86 -17.78
C ALA A 26 12.94 -18.64 -17.75
N GLU A 27 12.20 -19.53 -17.08
CA GLU A 27 10.75 -19.44 -16.97
C GLU A 27 10.32 -18.17 -16.23
N GLU A 28 11.10 -17.77 -15.23
CA GLU A 28 10.90 -16.58 -14.42
C GLU A 28 10.91 -15.30 -15.26
N CYS A 29 11.62 -15.29 -16.40
CA CYS A 29 11.60 -14.15 -17.31
C CYS A 29 10.21 -13.90 -17.91
N GLY A 30 9.39 -14.94 -18.06
CA GLY A 30 8.00 -14.82 -18.51
C GLY A 30 7.06 -14.19 -17.47
N LEU A 31 7.53 -13.99 -16.23
CA LEU A 31 6.72 -13.44 -15.15
C LEU A 31 6.82 -11.91 -15.05
N VAL A 32 7.78 -11.28 -15.75
CA VAL A 32 7.95 -9.83 -15.77
C VAL A 32 7.50 -9.24 -17.12
N PRO A 33 6.79 -8.10 -17.11
CA PRO A 33 6.46 -7.39 -18.35
C PRO A 33 7.74 -6.83 -19.01
N PRO A 34 7.88 -6.91 -20.34
CA PRO A 34 9.02 -6.31 -21.03
C PRO A 34 8.96 -4.77 -21.01
N PRO A 35 10.10 -4.05 -21.12
CA PRO A 35 10.15 -2.58 -21.15
C PRO A 35 9.25 -1.91 -22.20
N THR A 36 9.00 -2.61 -23.31
CA THR A 36 8.22 -2.14 -24.44
C THR A 36 7.26 -3.25 -24.88
N PHE A 37 5.97 -2.92 -24.96
CA PHE A 37 4.92 -3.85 -25.41
C PHE A 37 5.26 -4.42 -26.78
N GLY A 38 5.42 -5.75 -26.86
CA GLY A 38 5.73 -6.45 -28.12
C GLY A 38 7.21 -6.58 -28.46
N SER A 39 8.12 -6.08 -27.62
CA SER A 39 9.57 -6.24 -27.80
C SER A 39 10.24 -6.60 -26.49
N SER A 40 10.07 -7.84 -26.05
CA SER A 40 11.06 -8.39 -25.14
C SER A 40 12.40 -8.37 -25.88
N LEU A 41 13.44 -7.76 -25.29
CA LEU A 41 14.82 -7.90 -25.78
C LEU A 41 15.27 -9.37 -25.81
N CYS A 42 14.50 -10.26 -25.18
CA CYS A 42 14.49 -11.69 -25.41
C CYS A 42 13.97 -12.06 -26.81
N ILE A 43 14.66 -11.62 -27.86
CA ILE A 43 14.50 -12.18 -29.19
C ILE A 43 15.22 -13.53 -29.18
N LEU A 44 14.49 -14.57 -29.57
CA LEU A 44 14.97 -15.95 -29.71
C LEU A 44 16.33 -15.96 -30.44
N ARG A 45 17.45 -16.15 -29.72
CA ARG A 45 18.75 -16.74 -30.15
C ARG A 45 20.04 -16.09 -29.62
N GLU A 46 20.00 -15.13 -28.71
CA GLU A 46 21.23 -14.69 -28.02
C GLU A 46 21.13 -14.85 -26.49
N PRO A 47 22.24 -15.11 -25.78
CA PRO A 47 22.28 -15.23 -24.33
C PRO A 47 22.13 -13.84 -23.68
N THR A 48 20.98 -13.22 -23.86
CA THR A 48 20.67 -11.90 -23.32
C THR A 48 20.04 -12.02 -21.93
N SER A 49 20.33 -11.04 -21.09
CA SER A 49 19.69 -10.89 -19.79
C SER A 49 18.23 -10.50 -19.96
N CYS A 50 17.37 -11.08 -19.13
CA CYS A 50 15.96 -10.73 -19.03
C CYS A 50 15.81 -9.28 -18.58
N THR A 51 14.99 -8.51 -19.28
CA THR A 51 14.69 -7.12 -18.92
C THR A 51 13.23 -6.97 -18.54
N TYR A 52 12.95 -5.99 -17.68
CA TYR A 52 11.60 -5.71 -17.20
C TYR A 52 11.22 -4.24 -17.38
N GLY A 53 9.93 -3.95 -17.42
CA GLY A 53 9.38 -2.60 -17.35
C GLY A 53 8.06 -2.54 -16.60
N TYR A 54 7.99 -1.72 -15.55
CA TYR A 54 6.77 -1.46 -14.80
C TYR A 54 6.34 -0.01 -14.91
N SER A 55 5.02 0.17 -14.96
CA SER A 55 4.35 1.47 -14.83
C SER A 55 3.41 1.43 -13.63
N TYR A 56 3.42 2.49 -12.84
CA TYR A 56 2.56 2.70 -11.68
C TYR A 56 1.42 3.66 -12.02
N SER A 57 0.36 3.67 -11.21
CA SER A 57 -0.82 4.50 -11.42
C SER A 57 -0.56 6.00 -11.28
N ASP A 58 0.49 6.39 -10.56
CA ASP A 58 0.96 7.77 -10.42
C ASP A 58 1.85 8.22 -11.59
N SER A 59 1.91 7.42 -12.67
CA SER A 59 2.79 7.59 -13.83
C SER A 59 4.28 7.36 -13.56
N SER A 60 4.67 6.84 -12.40
CA SER A 60 6.03 6.36 -12.17
C SER A 60 6.35 5.17 -13.08
N GLN A 61 7.59 5.10 -13.56
CA GLN A 61 8.05 4.07 -14.48
C GLN A 61 9.46 3.61 -14.13
N THR A 62 9.66 2.30 -14.15
CA THR A 62 10.97 1.67 -13.91
C THR A 62 11.25 0.64 -15.00
N THR A 63 12.47 0.66 -15.53
CA THR A 63 12.98 -0.38 -16.43
C THR A 63 14.38 -0.79 -16.00
N GLY A 64 14.73 -2.04 -16.27
CA GLY A 64 16.01 -2.58 -15.85
C GLY A 64 16.22 -4.04 -16.23
N VAL A 65 17.16 -4.67 -15.54
CA VAL A 65 17.49 -6.09 -15.69
C VAL A 65 16.84 -6.88 -14.57
N PHE A 66 16.21 -8.00 -14.90
CA PHE A 66 15.69 -8.95 -13.92
C PHE A 66 16.82 -9.90 -13.50
N ALA A 67 17.05 -10.01 -12.20
CA ALA A 67 18.24 -10.68 -11.66
C ALA A 67 17.93 -11.35 -10.32
N TYR A 68 18.79 -12.28 -9.93
CA TYR A 68 18.87 -12.78 -8.56
C TYR A 68 19.93 -12.02 -7.77
N ASP A 69 19.71 -11.87 -6.48
CA ASP A 69 20.76 -11.58 -5.50
C ASP A 69 20.37 -12.11 -4.11
N THR A 70 21.27 -11.99 -3.15
CA THR A 70 21.02 -12.30 -1.74
C THR A 70 20.44 -11.09 -1.03
N ILE A 71 19.32 -11.29 -0.34
CA ILE A 71 18.72 -10.28 0.54
C ILE A 71 19.12 -10.57 1.98
N THR A 72 19.50 -9.53 2.71
CA THR A 72 19.82 -9.62 4.14
C THR A 72 18.78 -8.88 4.95
N MET A 73 18.26 -9.53 6.00
CA MET A 73 17.26 -9.00 6.91
C MET A 73 17.69 -9.23 8.36
N SER A 74 17.12 -8.48 9.30
CA SER A 74 17.31 -8.74 10.73
C SER A 74 16.15 -9.56 11.28
N SER A 75 16.46 -10.60 12.04
CA SER A 75 15.47 -11.34 12.83
C SER A 75 15.02 -10.54 14.06
N ALA A 76 13.95 -11.02 14.71
CA ALA A 76 13.43 -10.45 15.95
C ALA A 76 14.47 -10.39 17.10
N VAL A 77 15.47 -11.28 17.06
CA VAL A 77 16.55 -11.36 18.06
C VAL A 77 17.83 -10.64 17.61
N GLY A 78 17.79 -9.90 16.49
CA GLY A 78 18.91 -9.10 15.99
C GLY A 78 19.94 -9.86 15.14
N GLU A 79 19.71 -11.14 14.87
CA GLU A 79 20.57 -11.93 13.99
C GLU A 79 20.30 -11.62 12.51
N SER A 80 21.36 -11.62 11.69
CA SER A 80 21.26 -11.47 10.24
C SER A 80 20.72 -12.75 9.60
N VAL A 81 19.65 -12.61 8.83
CA VAL A 81 19.05 -13.64 7.99
C VAL A 81 19.43 -13.34 6.54
N HIS A 82 20.11 -14.29 5.89
CA HIS A 82 20.48 -14.21 4.48
C HIS A 82 19.56 -15.11 3.66
N ILE A 83 18.95 -14.56 2.62
CA ILE A 83 18.07 -15.27 1.71
C ILE A 83 18.69 -15.17 0.32
N ASP A 84 19.25 -16.28 -0.14
CA ASP A 84 19.91 -16.35 -1.43
C ASP A 84 18.91 -16.47 -2.58
N ASN A 85 19.36 -16.06 -3.77
CA ASN A 85 18.62 -16.22 -5.03
C ASN A 85 17.21 -15.61 -5.01
N VAL A 86 17.04 -14.44 -4.40
CA VAL A 86 15.78 -13.69 -4.50
C VAL A 86 15.78 -12.92 -5.82
N ALA A 87 14.77 -13.17 -6.65
CA ALA A 87 14.57 -12.49 -7.91
C ALA A 87 14.03 -11.08 -7.68
N PHE A 88 14.64 -10.09 -8.32
CA PHE A 88 14.24 -8.68 -8.22
C PHE A 88 14.59 -7.91 -9.49
N GLY A 89 13.97 -6.74 -9.65
CA GLY A 89 14.31 -5.80 -10.71
C GLY A 89 15.46 -4.88 -10.31
N CYS A 90 16.59 -4.99 -11.00
CA CYS A 90 17.69 -4.01 -10.89
C CYS A 90 17.41 -2.84 -11.84
N GLY A 91 16.72 -1.82 -11.33
CA GLY A 91 16.27 -0.66 -12.10
C GLY A 91 17.41 0.26 -12.53
N THR A 92 17.52 0.52 -13.84
CA THR A 92 18.55 1.40 -14.43
C THR A 92 17.99 2.70 -14.96
N ASN A 93 16.69 2.74 -15.26
CA ASN A 93 15.97 3.94 -15.64
C ASN A 93 14.66 4.02 -14.87
N ASN A 94 14.60 4.99 -13.95
CA ASN A 94 13.53 5.19 -12.99
C ASN A 94 13.09 6.65 -13.05
N SER A 95 11.79 6.90 -13.19
CA SER A 95 11.22 8.24 -13.19
C SER A 95 9.83 8.27 -12.56
N GLY A 96 9.44 9.42 -12.01
CA GLY A 96 8.11 9.67 -11.46
C GLY A 96 8.07 9.78 -9.93
N PRO A 97 6.93 10.22 -9.39
CA PRO A 97 6.86 10.73 -8.02
C PRO A 97 7.07 9.67 -6.94
N SER A 98 6.60 8.42 -7.13
CA SER A 98 6.74 7.36 -6.10
C SER A 98 8.10 6.68 -6.06
N ILE A 99 8.94 6.85 -7.09
CA ILE A 99 10.25 6.17 -7.16
C ILE A 99 11.45 7.11 -7.20
N THR A 100 11.21 8.42 -7.22
CA THR A 100 12.30 9.41 -7.14
C THR A 100 12.75 9.54 -5.69
N GLY A 101 14.06 9.39 -5.44
CA GLY A 101 14.66 9.59 -4.12
C GLY A 101 14.63 8.39 -3.17
N ILE A 102 14.13 7.23 -3.62
CA ILE A 102 14.16 5.97 -2.85
C ILE A 102 15.22 4.99 -3.39
N GLY A 103 15.66 4.05 -2.56
CA GLY A 103 16.61 2.99 -2.97
C GLY A 103 15.97 1.83 -3.77
N GLY A 104 14.65 1.70 -3.72
CA GLY A 104 13.90 0.64 -4.41
C GLY A 104 12.50 0.43 -3.81
N VAL A 105 11.73 -0.49 -4.39
CA VAL A 105 10.38 -0.86 -3.95
C VAL A 105 10.34 -2.35 -3.62
N ILE A 106 9.80 -2.70 -2.46
CA ILE A 106 9.55 -4.11 -2.09
C ILE A 106 8.11 -4.46 -2.47
N GLY A 107 7.95 -5.33 -3.48
CA GLY A 107 6.64 -5.81 -3.91
C GLY A 107 6.06 -6.84 -2.95
N LEU A 108 5.01 -6.47 -2.20
CA LEU A 108 4.35 -7.35 -1.22
C LEU A 108 3.08 -8.05 -1.74
N GLY A 109 2.75 -7.84 -3.02
CA GLY A 109 1.55 -8.39 -3.66
C GLY A 109 1.48 -9.92 -3.70
N GLN A 110 0.44 -10.45 -4.32
CA GLN A 110 0.20 -11.90 -4.40
C GLN A 110 0.80 -12.55 -5.66
N GLY A 111 1.37 -11.75 -6.58
CA GLY A 111 1.99 -12.26 -7.80
C GLY A 111 3.19 -13.19 -7.53
N PRO A 112 3.57 -14.04 -8.49
CA PRO A 112 4.57 -15.09 -8.28
C PRO A 112 5.98 -14.56 -7.98
N ILE A 113 6.34 -13.39 -8.52
CA ILE A 113 7.63 -12.74 -8.28
C ILE A 113 7.61 -11.76 -7.10
N SER A 114 6.50 -11.62 -6.38
CA SER A 114 6.48 -10.75 -5.19
C SER A 114 7.43 -11.30 -4.13
N PHE A 115 7.98 -10.42 -3.30
CA PHE A 115 8.87 -10.84 -2.21
C PHE A 115 8.16 -11.85 -1.30
N THR A 116 6.88 -11.60 -1.00
CA THR A 116 6.06 -12.48 -0.16
C THR A 116 5.82 -13.84 -0.78
N SER A 117 5.74 -13.96 -2.11
CA SER A 117 5.63 -15.26 -2.80
C SER A 117 6.96 -16.02 -2.83
N GLN A 118 8.06 -15.32 -3.05
CA GLN A 118 9.38 -15.94 -3.13
C GLN A 118 9.88 -16.47 -1.79
N VAL A 119 9.72 -15.69 -0.71
CA VAL A 119 10.28 -16.02 0.60
C VAL A 119 9.23 -16.40 1.63
N GLY A 120 7.95 -16.26 1.32
CA GLY A 120 6.86 -16.39 2.28
C GLY A 120 6.86 -17.72 3.03
N PHE A 121 7.17 -18.83 2.36
CA PHE A 121 7.18 -20.16 2.98
C PHE A 121 8.17 -20.26 4.16
N MET A 122 9.25 -19.46 4.16
CA MET A 122 10.21 -19.41 5.26
C MET A 122 9.64 -18.72 6.51
N PHE A 123 8.60 -17.90 6.33
CA PHE A 123 8.01 -17.05 7.36
C PHE A 123 6.50 -17.32 7.55
N GLY A 124 6.06 -18.56 7.33
CA GLY A 124 4.66 -18.95 7.52
C GLY A 124 3.67 -18.27 6.55
N SER A 125 4.17 -17.70 5.45
CA SER A 125 3.41 -16.96 4.43
C SER A 125 2.52 -15.88 5.03
N LYS A 126 3.08 -15.18 6.03
CA LYS A 126 2.46 -14.05 6.70
C LYS A 126 3.44 -12.89 6.78
N PHE A 127 2.91 -11.68 6.65
CA PHE A 127 3.65 -10.47 6.99
C PHE A 127 2.72 -9.45 7.62
N SER A 128 3.28 -8.48 8.32
CA SER A 128 2.53 -7.41 8.93
C SER A 128 3.35 -6.14 9.06
N TYR A 129 2.68 -4.99 9.10
CA TYR A 129 3.31 -3.71 9.38
C TYR A 129 2.47 -2.91 10.36
N CYS A 130 3.08 -1.87 10.94
CA CYS A 130 2.41 -0.93 11.82
C CYS A 130 2.89 0.48 11.51
N PHE A 131 2.16 1.24 10.70
CA PHE A 131 2.60 2.58 10.31
C PHE A 131 2.41 3.58 11.44
N THR A 132 3.43 4.42 11.65
CA THR A 132 3.36 5.58 12.55
C THR A 132 2.63 6.74 11.87
N SER A 133 2.30 7.77 12.65
CA SER A 133 1.66 8.98 12.12
C SER A 133 2.49 9.62 11.00
N PHE A 134 1.83 10.02 9.92
CA PHE A 134 2.43 10.74 8.79
C PHE A 134 3.21 11.99 9.23
N PHE A 135 2.77 12.64 10.29
CA PHE A 135 3.34 13.88 10.80
C PHE A 135 4.52 13.66 11.75
N ASN A 136 4.73 12.44 12.25
CA ASN A 136 5.86 12.12 13.11
C ASN A 136 7.03 11.55 12.28
N ARG A 137 7.91 12.44 11.82
CA ARG A 137 9.11 12.08 11.03
C ARG A 137 10.22 11.40 11.85
N ASN A 138 10.13 11.40 13.18
CA ASN A 138 11.16 10.85 14.06
C ASN A 138 10.81 9.46 14.58
N ALA A 139 9.57 9.00 14.37
CA ALA A 139 9.15 7.67 14.76
C ALA A 139 9.63 6.63 13.75
N SER A 140 10.09 5.49 14.27
CA SER A 140 10.36 4.30 13.48
C SER A 140 9.21 3.30 13.59
N SER A 141 8.97 2.57 12.51
CA SER A 141 8.03 1.46 12.44
C SER A 141 8.71 0.25 11.81
N ALA A 142 8.06 -0.90 11.86
CA ALA A 142 8.58 -2.13 11.27
C ALA A 142 7.60 -2.77 10.29
N LEU A 143 8.17 -3.42 9.28
CA LEU A 143 7.56 -4.46 8.46
C LEU A 143 8.16 -5.78 8.93
N VAL A 144 7.31 -6.73 9.32
CA VAL A 144 7.73 -8.02 9.87
C VAL A 144 7.17 -9.14 9.01
N PHE A 145 8.01 -10.13 8.71
CA PHE A 145 7.62 -11.37 8.04
C PHE A 145 7.59 -12.48 9.10
N GLY A 146 6.47 -13.17 9.22
CA GLY A 146 6.24 -14.15 10.28
C GLY A 146 4.97 -13.90 11.10
N ASP A 147 4.82 -14.68 12.18
CA ASP A 147 3.65 -14.65 13.06
C ASP A 147 3.73 -13.60 14.17
N GLU A 148 4.93 -13.30 14.67
CA GLU A 148 5.14 -12.41 15.81
C GLU A 148 5.56 -11.03 15.34
N PHE A 149 4.97 -9.98 15.94
CA PHE A 149 5.43 -8.61 15.82
C PHE A 149 6.07 -8.21 17.16
N PRO A 150 7.40 -8.31 17.30
CA PRO A 150 8.07 -8.10 18.58
C PRO A 150 7.81 -6.70 19.14
N GLY A 151 7.48 -6.62 20.43
CA GLY A 151 7.31 -5.35 21.14
C GLY A 151 6.03 -4.58 20.80
N LEU A 152 5.12 -5.14 19.99
CA LEU A 152 3.90 -4.43 19.62
C LEU A 152 2.81 -4.53 20.69
N GLU A 153 2.34 -3.36 21.15
CA GLU A 153 1.18 -3.25 22.04
C GLU A 153 -0.11 -3.12 21.21
N LEU A 154 -0.97 -4.14 21.26
CA LEU A 154 -2.32 -4.06 20.69
C LEU A 154 -3.28 -3.37 21.66
N LEU A 155 -4.00 -2.37 21.15
CA LEU A 155 -5.00 -1.59 21.88
C LEU A 155 -6.43 -2.14 21.67
N SER A 156 -6.58 -3.11 20.78
CA SER A 156 -7.86 -3.76 20.48
C SER A 156 -7.65 -5.21 20.02
N PRO A 157 -8.67 -6.08 20.11
CA PRO A 157 -8.61 -7.42 19.54
C PRO A 157 -8.41 -7.39 18.03
N LYS A 158 -7.62 -8.34 17.50
CA LYS A 158 -7.49 -8.54 16.04
C LYS A 158 -8.83 -8.94 15.43
N GLN A 159 -9.23 -8.20 14.41
CA GLN A 159 -10.35 -8.54 13.54
C GLN A 159 -9.83 -9.02 12.19
N TYR A 160 -10.64 -9.80 11.47
CA TYR A 160 -10.24 -10.40 10.20
C TYR A 160 -11.33 -10.26 9.14
N THR A 161 -10.92 -10.01 7.90
CA THR A 161 -11.77 -10.07 6.71
C THR A 161 -11.08 -10.93 5.63
N PRO A 162 -11.81 -11.78 4.89
CA PRO A 162 -11.21 -12.58 3.83
C PRO A 162 -10.72 -11.70 2.67
N PHE A 163 -9.64 -12.12 2.03
CA PHE A 163 -9.28 -11.57 0.73
C PHE A 163 -10.24 -12.06 -0.35
N LEU A 164 -10.49 -11.22 -1.34
CA LEU A 164 -11.15 -11.61 -2.58
C LEU A 164 -10.12 -11.88 -3.68
N VAL A 165 -10.46 -12.77 -4.60
CA VAL A 165 -9.63 -13.05 -5.79
C VAL A 165 -10.23 -12.33 -6.99
N ASN A 166 -9.41 -11.52 -7.66
CA ASN A 166 -9.73 -10.96 -8.97
C ASN A 166 -8.94 -11.73 -10.04
N PRO A 167 -9.58 -12.55 -10.89
CA PRO A 167 -8.88 -13.38 -11.87
C PRO A 167 -8.16 -12.57 -12.96
N GLN A 168 -8.48 -11.28 -13.13
CA GLN A 168 -7.80 -10.38 -14.06
C GLN A 168 -6.67 -9.58 -13.39
N SER A 169 -6.58 -9.60 -12.06
CA SER A 169 -5.60 -8.83 -11.29
C SER A 169 -5.29 -9.51 -9.96
N GLU A 170 -4.75 -10.73 -10.04
CA GLU A 170 -4.56 -11.60 -8.88
C GLU A 170 -3.54 -11.06 -7.88
N THR A 171 -2.68 -10.12 -8.28
CA THR A 171 -1.61 -9.56 -7.45
C THR A 171 -2.11 -8.68 -6.29
N PHE A 172 -3.24 -8.00 -6.44
CA PHE A 172 -3.72 -7.07 -5.41
C PHE A 172 -4.46 -7.76 -4.28
N TYR A 173 -4.39 -7.19 -3.08
CA TYR A 173 -5.17 -7.64 -1.93
C TYR A 173 -6.53 -6.97 -1.92
N TYR A 174 -7.50 -7.64 -2.55
CA TYR A 174 -8.89 -7.18 -2.53
C TYR A 174 -9.56 -7.51 -1.20
N VAL A 175 -10.35 -6.58 -0.68
CA VAL A 175 -11.20 -6.75 0.50
C VAL A 175 -12.65 -6.46 0.14
N ASP A 176 -13.58 -7.10 0.84
CA ASP A 176 -15.01 -6.97 0.57
C ASP A 176 -15.64 -5.94 1.54
N ILE A 177 -15.93 -4.74 1.03
CA ILE A 177 -16.63 -3.69 1.78
C ILE A 177 -18.14 -3.94 1.69
N GLU A 178 -18.78 -4.15 2.82
CA GLU A 178 -20.24 -4.31 2.91
C GLU A 178 -20.96 -2.99 3.25
N GLY A 179 -20.27 -2.06 3.90
CA GLY A 179 -20.85 -0.78 4.29
C GLY A 179 -19.84 0.27 4.67
N PHE A 180 -20.30 1.52 4.59
CA PHE A 180 -19.58 2.69 5.08
C PHE A 180 -20.52 3.48 5.99
N GLU A 181 -20.04 3.91 7.14
CA GLU A 181 -20.82 4.66 8.12
C GLU A 181 -20.11 5.95 8.48
N VAL A 182 -20.89 7.00 8.78
CA VAL A 182 -20.40 8.27 9.32
C VAL A 182 -21.18 8.55 10.61
N GLU A 183 -20.48 8.69 11.73
CA GLU A 183 -21.08 8.81 13.08
C GLU A 183 -22.10 7.69 13.39
N GLY A 184 -21.79 6.45 12.96
CA GLY A 184 -22.64 5.27 13.15
C GLY A 184 -23.87 5.21 12.24
N GLU A 185 -24.07 6.17 11.34
CA GLU A 185 -25.13 6.15 10.33
C GLU A 185 -24.62 5.47 9.06
N ARG A 186 -25.19 4.32 8.71
CA ARG A 186 -24.85 3.60 7.48
C ARG A 186 -25.31 4.38 6.24
N LEU A 187 -24.36 4.68 5.37
CA LEU A 187 -24.63 5.45 4.15
C LEU A 187 -25.34 4.60 3.09
N PRO A 188 -26.25 5.20 2.28
CA PRO A 188 -27.02 4.50 1.25
C PRO A 188 -26.18 4.25 -0.02
N ILE A 189 -25.03 3.60 0.12
CA ILE A 189 -24.13 3.29 -0.99
C ILE A 189 -24.52 1.94 -1.57
N ARG A 190 -24.76 1.91 -2.89
CA ARG A 190 -25.11 0.69 -3.62
C ARG A 190 -23.97 -0.33 -3.54
N SER A 191 -24.27 -1.54 -3.10
CA SER A 191 -23.26 -2.60 -2.91
C SER A 191 -22.49 -2.96 -4.18
N GLN A 192 -23.07 -2.72 -5.37
CA GLN A 192 -22.40 -2.91 -6.66
C GLN A 192 -21.14 -2.04 -6.83
N LEU A 193 -21.03 -0.93 -6.10
CA LEU A 193 -19.86 -0.04 -6.14
C LEU A 193 -18.63 -0.62 -5.42
N TRP A 194 -18.82 -1.63 -4.56
CA TRP A 194 -17.76 -2.33 -3.84
C TRP A 194 -17.29 -3.61 -4.53
N ARG A 195 -18.07 -4.13 -5.49
CA ARG A 195 -17.85 -5.45 -6.08
C ARG A 195 -16.82 -5.43 -7.20
N ILE A 196 -16.04 -6.51 -7.27
CA ILE A 196 -15.27 -6.87 -8.46
C ILE A 196 -16.28 -7.29 -9.55
N LYS A 197 -16.17 -6.69 -10.74
CA LYS A 197 -17.01 -6.98 -11.90
C LYS A 197 -16.44 -8.16 -12.69
N ALA A 198 -17.26 -8.71 -13.59
CA ALA A 198 -16.87 -9.85 -14.42
C ALA A 198 -15.70 -9.55 -15.37
N ASP A 199 -15.52 -8.28 -15.76
CA ASP A 199 -14.38 -7.81 -16.58
C ASP A 199 -13.11 -7.53 -15.76
N GLY A 200 -13.13 -7.81 -14.44
CA GLY A 200 -12.02 -7.57 -13.52
C GLY A 200 -11.92 -6.12 -13.02
N THR A 201 -12.80 -5.21 -13.43
CA THR A 201 -12.81 -3.84 -12.93
C THR A 201 -13.58 -3.71 -11.60
N GLY A 202 -13.39 -2.61 -10.87
CA GLY A 202 -14.04 -2.40 -9.58
C GLY A 202 -13.37 -3.19 -8.45
N GLY A 203 -14.11 -3.39 -7.36
CA GLY A 203 -13.57 -3.91 -6.11
C GLY A 203 -13.02 -2.83 -5.18
N ALA A 204 -12.51 -3.27 -4.03
CA ALA A 204 -11.73 -2.45 -3.11
C ALA A 204 -10.43 -3.16 -2.77
N VAL A 205 -9.31 -2.43 -2.81
CA VAL A 205 -7.99 -2.94 -2.42
C VAL A 205 -7.47 -2.20 -1.20
N ILE A 206 -6.73 -2.89 -0.35
CA ILE A 206 -5.88 -2.25 0.65
C ILE A 206 -4.48 -2.08 0.09
N ASP A 207 -3.95 -0.86 0.11
CA ASP A 207 -2.68 -0.53 -0.52
C ASP A 207 -1.80 0.31 0.40
N SER A 208 -0.63 -0.23 0.75
CA SER A 208 0.39 0.46 1.54
C SER A 208 1.18 1.48 0.71
N GLY A 209 1.20 1.35 -0.62
CA GLY A 209 1.92 2.24 -1.53
C GLY A 209 1.18 3.53 -1.87
N THR A 210 -0.14 3.57 -1.68
CA THR A 210 -0.95 4.77 -1.91
C THR A 210 -1.18 5.53 -0.60
N THR A 211 -0.89 6.83 -0.57
CA THR A 211 -1.07 7.67 0.64
C THR A 211 -2.55 7.89 0.99
N LEU A 212 -3.31 8.52 0.07
CA LEU A 212 -4.70 8.90 0.28
C LEU A 212 -5.65 7.73 0.02
N THR A 213 -6.89 7.82 0.50
CA THR A 213 -7.92 6.84 0.16
C THR A 213 -8.76 7.34 -1.00
N PHE A 214 -9.04 6.44 -1.94
CA PHE A 214 -9.79 6.73 -3.15
C PHE A 214 -11.05 5.89 -3.21
N PHE A 215 -12.17 6.51 -3.56
CA PHE A 215 -13.44 5.81 -3.76
C PHE A 215 -13.96 6.08 -5.17
N VAL A 216 -14.63 5.10 -5.77
CA VAL A 216 -15.31 5.32 -7.06
C VAL A 216 -16.28 6.49 -6.92
N GLU A 217 -16.36 7.35 -7.94
CA GLU A 217 -17.00 8.68 -7.85
C GLU A 217 -18.38 8.69 -7.18
N ALA A 218 -19.24 7.72 -7.52
CA ALA A 218 -20.58 7.61 -6.92
C ALA A 218 -20.54 7.33 -5.40
N ALA A 219 -19.61 6.52 -4.91
CA ALA A 219 -19.41 6.27 -3.49
C ALA A 219 -18.74 7.47 -2.80
N TYR A 220 -17.70 8.03 -3.45
CA TYR A 220 -17.00 9.23 -2.98
C TYR A 220 -17.97 10.38 -2.67
N LYS A 221 -18.91 10.66 -3.60
CA LYS A 221 -19.90 11.72 -3.43
C LYS A 221 -20.77 11.52 -2.18
N VAL A 222 -21.30 10.30 -1.98
CA VAL A 222 -22.14 9.99 -0.81
C VAL A 222 -21.33 10.12 0.49
N ILE A 223 -20.09 9.63 0.51
CA ILE A 223 -19.20 9.72 1.68
C ILE A 223 -18.88 11.17 2.02
N ILE A 224 -18.46 11.95 1.02
CA ILE A 224 -18.00 13.32 1.25
C ILE A 224 -19.17 14.25 1.61
N ASP A 225 -20.36 14.04 1.04
CA ASP A 225 -21.57 14.78 1.40
C ASP A 225 -21.99 14.49 2.85
N ALA A 226 -21.90 13.23 3.30
CA ALA A 226 -22.18 12.85 4.69
C ALA A 226 -21.17 13.47 5.68
N ILE A 227 -19.88 13.45 5.35
CA ILE A 227 -18.84 14.12 6.14
C ILE A 227 -19.11 15.64 6.18
N ALA A 228 -19.45 16.25 5.04
CA ALA A 228 -19.72 17.67 4.97
C ALA A 228 -20.94 18.09 5.80
N ALA A 229 -21.98 17.26 5.87
CA ALA A 229 -23.13 17.48 6.72
C ALA A 229 -22.75 17.48 8.22
N ARG A 230 -21.77 16.68 8.65
CA ARG A 230 -21.27 16.66 10.03
C ARG A 230 -20.29 17.79 10.34
N MET A 231 -19.68 18.37 9.32
CA MET A 231 -18.75 19.50 9.43
C MET A 231 -19.45 20.86 9.22
N SER A 232 -20.78 20.92 9.16
CA SER A 232 -21.54 22.12 8.77
C SER A 232 -21.39 23.31 9.72
N SER A 233 -20.93 23.09 10.96
CA SER A 233 -20.63 24.15 11.92
C SER A 233 -19.33 24.92 11.60
N PHE A 234 -18.48 24.37 10.73
CA PHE A 234 -17.21 24.97 10.37
C PHE A 234 -17.30 25.67 9.00
N PRO A 235 -16.82 26.92 8.86
CA PRO A 235 -16.73 27.59 7.57
C PRO A 235 -15.87 26.80 6.58
N ARG A 236 -16.22 26.89 5.29
CA ARG A 236 -15.40 26.33 4.22
C ARG A 236 -14.10 27.12 4.08
N ALA A 237 -12.99 26.41 3.90
CA ALA A 237 -11.70 26.97 3.55
C ALA A 237 -11.39 26.72 2.07
N ALA A 238 -10.42 27.46 1.52
CA ALA A 238 -9.91 27.19 0.18
C ALA A 238 -9.28 25.79 0.11
N SER A 239 -9.49 25.10 -1.03
CA SER A 239 -8.83 23.82 -1.31
C SER A 239 -7.31 23.98 -1.24
N THR A 240 -6.61 23.00 -0.69
CA THR A 240 -5.16 23.04 -0.54
C THR A 240 -4.56 21.64 -0.51
N ALA A 241 -3.27 21.50 -0.84
CA ALA A 241 -2.57 20.21 -0.91
C ALA A 241 -3.26 19.14 -1.79
N GLY A 242 -3.97 19.58 -2.85
CA GLY A 242 -4.74 18.67 -3.72
C GLY A 242 -6.04 18.15 -3.12
N LEU A 243 -6.44 18.62 -1.93
CA LEU A 243 -7.68 18.23 -1.26
C LEU A 243 -8.79 19.23 -1.60
N PRO A 244 -9.89 18.78 -2.23
CA PRO A 244 -10.93 19.66 -2.75
C PRO A 244 -11.83 20.24 -1.64
N ILE A 245 -11.90 19.58 -0.49
CA ILE A 245 -12.82 19.88 0.59
C ILE A 245 -12.03 20.18 1.86
N CYS A 246 -12.15 21.40 2.37
CA CYS A 246 -11.43 21.87 3.56
C CYS A 246 -12.33 22.77 4.43
N TYR A 247 -12.07 22.76 5.73
CA TYR A 247 -12.82 23.50 6.75
C TYR A 247 -11.87 24.34 7.59
N ASN A 248 -12.26 25.57 7.88
CA ASN A 248 -11.58 26.43 8.83
C ASN A 248 -12.12 26.13 10.24
N VAL A 249 -11.25 25.70 11.14
CA VAL A 249 -11.57 25.37 12.53
C VAL A 249 -10.98 26.37 13.54
N SER A 250 -10.50 27.53 13.07
CA SER A 250 -9.89 28.56 13.92
C SER A 250 -10.79 28.93 15.10
N GLY A 251 -10.19 29.06 16.28
CA GLY A 251 -10.89 29.36 17.52
C GLY A 251 -11.53 28.15 18.20
N VAL A 252 -11.37 26.93 17.66
CA VAL A 252 -11.85 25.68 18.29
C VAL A 252 -10.66 24.82 18.69
N ALA A 253 -10.39 24.72 19.99
CA ALA A 253 -9.21 24.02 20.52
C ALA A 253 -9.17 22.51 20.21
N SER A 254 -10.33 21.87 20.05
CA SER A 254 -10.44 20.44 19.73
C SER A 254 -11.68 20.22 18.85
N PRO A 255 -11.57 20.48 17.53
CA PRO A 255 -12.71 20.33 16.62
C PRO A 255 -13.16 18.87 16.60
N ARG A 256 -14.45 18.63 16.80
CA ARG A 256 -15.02 17.28 16.69
C ARG A 256 -15.10 16.91 15.22
N LEU A 257 -14.22 16.01 14.80
CA LEU A 257 -14.21 15.44 13.46
C LEU A 257 -15.11 14.20 13.42
N PRO A 258 -15.88 13.98 12.33
CA PRO A 258 -16.80 12.86 12.25
C PRO A 258 -16.05 11.54 12.18
N GLN A 259 -16.46 10.57 12.99
CA GLN A 259 -15.97 9.20 12.92
C GLN A 259 -16.50 8.48 11.69
N ILE A 260 -15.67 7.62 11.09
CA ILE A 260 -16.06 6.72 10.00
C ILE A 260 -15.92 5.27 10.44
N THR A 261 -16.76 4.41 9.87
CA THR A 261 -16.61 2.94 9.99
C THR A 261 -16.69 2.31 8.62
N ILE A 262 -15.72 1.45 8.30
CA ILE A 262 -15.78 0.58 7.12
C ILE A 262 -16.15 -0.83 7.63
N ALA A 263 -17.34 -1.29 7.26
CA ALA A 263 -17.79 -2.64 7.55
C ALA A 263 -17.32 -3.57 6.44
N PHE A 264 -16.53 -4.58 6.80
CA PHE A 264 -16.08 -5.60 5.87
C PHE A 264 -16.87 -6.91 6.03
N LYS A 265 -16.83 -7.73 4.99
CA LYS A 265 -17.34 -9.10 5.03
C LYS A 265 -16.77 -9.89 6.20
N GLY A 266 -17.63 -10.72 6.81
CA GLY A 266 -17.30 -11.46 8.02
C GLY A 266 -17.61 -10.67 9.31
N GLY A 267 -18.18 -9.46 9.19
CA GLY A 267 -18.67 -8.67 10.31
C GLY A 267 -17.59 -7.84 11.00
N SER A 268 -16.36 -7.79 10.46
CA SER A 268 -15.29 -6.97 11.02
C SER A 268 -15.50 -5.49 10.71
N LEU A 269 -15.27 -4.63 11.70
CA LEU A 269 -15.45 -3.19 11.62
C LEU A 269 -14.09 -2.50 11.73
N PHE A 270 -13.74 -1.71 10.72
CA PHE A 270 -12.53 -0.90 10.70
C PHE A 270 -12.85 0.56 10.98
N GLN A 271 -12.33 1.07 12.08
CA GLN A 271 -12.66 2.40 12.64
C GLN A 271 -11.37 3.20 12.87
N PRO A 272 -10.73 3.68 11.79
CA PRO A 272 -9.53 4.48 11.92
C PRO A 272 -9.84 5.78 12.68
N PRO A 273 -8.91 6.30 13.50
CA PRO A 273 -9.10 7.58 14.18
C PRO A 273 -9.14 8.73 13.17
N ALA A 274 -9.75 9.85 13.52
CA ALA A 274 -10.02 10.94 12.57
C ALA A 274 -8.74 11.56 11.99
N GLU A 275 -7.64 11.59 12.74
CA GLU A 275 -6.33 12.04 12.24
C GLU A 275 -5.80 11.23 11.04
N ASN A 276 -6.31 10.01 10.83
CA ASN A 276 -5.91 9.16 9.70
C ASN A 276 -6.61 9.54 8.39
N TYR A 277 -7.64 10.38 8.42
CA TYR A 277 -8.35 10.84 7.21
C TYR A 277 -8.73 12.31 7.23
N PHE A 278 -8.36 13.07 8.25
CA PHE A 278 -8.38 14.52 8.21
C PHE A 278 -6.94 15.05 8.32
N LEU A 279 -6.46 15.64 7.23
CA LEU A 279 -5.15 16.28 7.19
C LEU A 279 -5.27 17.75 7.55
N SER A 280 -4.24 18.28 8.22
CA SER A 280 -4.08 19.70 8.51
C SER A 280 -2.93 20.31 7.68
N PRO A 281 -3.10 20.52 6.36
CA PRO A 281 -2.05 21.05 5.49
C PRO A 281 -1.70 22.52 5.77
N LYS A 282 -2.56 23.24 6.49
CA LYS A 282 -2.32 24.58 7.04
C LYS A 282 -2.83 24.62 8.47
N GLU A 283 -2.33 25.58 9.25
CA GLU A 283 -2.85 25.88 10.59
C GLU A 283 -4.36 26.12 10.53
N ASP A 284 -5.10 25.51 11.47
CA ASP A 284 -6.55 25.57 11.58
C ASP A 284 -7.36 25.18 10.32
N VAL A 285 -6.76 24.48 9.35
CA VAL A 285 -7.46 24.02 8.15
C VAL A 285 -7.44 22.50 8.08
N PHE A 286 -8.60 21.87 8.28
CA PHE A 286 -8.76 20.41 8.22
C PHE A 286 -9.46 19.99 6.93
N CYS A 287 -8.89 19.01 6.24
CA CYS A 287 -9.36 18.53 4.94
C CYS A 287 -9.49 17.00 4.95
N PRO A 288 -10.65 16.41 4.59
CA PRO A 288 -10.77 14.97 4.40
C PRO A 288 -9.82 14.46 3.30
N ALA A 289 -9.04 13.42 3.62
CA ALA A 289 -8.06 12.77 2.75
C ALA A 289 -8.68 11.69 1.83
N PHE A 290 -9.88 12.00 1.31
CA PHE A 290 -10.59 11.17 0.34
C PHE A 290 -10.64 11.84 -1.01
N LEU A 291 -10.38 11.07 -2.07
CA LEU A 291 -10.48 11.51 -3.45
C LEU A 291 -11.34 10.57 -4.29
N ALA A 292 -11.86 11.09 -5.40
CA ALA A 292 -12.57 10.29 -6.37
C ALA A 292 -11.60 9.43 -7.21
N SER A 293 -12.04 8.24 -7.55
CA SER A 293 -11.40 7.32 -8.50
C SER A 293 -12.38 6.94 -9.60
N THR A 294 -11.86 6.61 -10.77
CA THR A 294 -12.66 6.24 -11.95
C THR A 294 -12.93 4.74 -12.02
N THR A 295 -12.11 3.90 -11.38
CA THR A 295 -12.12 2.45 -11.65
C THR A 295 -12.11 1.57 -10.39
N LEU A 296 -11.39 1.96 -9.34
CA LEU A 296 -11.09 1.11 -8.19
C LEU A 296 -11.20 1.88 -6.88
N ASN A 297 -11.72 1.24 -5.83
CA ASN A 297 -11.62 1.78 -4.48
C ASN A 297 -10.28 1.37 -3.85
N VAL A 298 -9.55 2.31 -3.27
CA VAL A 298 -8.21 2.08 -2.70
C VAL A 298 -8.19 2.60 -1.28
N LEU A 299 -8.00 1.71 -0.30
CA LEU A 299 -7.77 2.07 1.09
C LEU A 299 -6.28 2.34 1.28
N GLY A 300 -5.92 3.63 1.26
CA GLY A 300 -4.52 4.08 1.36
C GLY A 300 -3.94 3.99 2.77
N ASN A 301 -2.64 4.22 2.86
CA ASN A 301 -1.84 3.98 4.07
C ASN A 301 -2.12 4.94 5.22
N LEU A 302 -2.69 6.14 4.97
CA LEU A 302 -3.09 7.03 6.05
C LEU A 302 -4.15 6.37 6.95
N LEU A 303 -5.14 5.69 6.37
CA LEU A 303 -6.15 4.95 7.14
C LEU A 303 -5.53 3.86 8.02
N GLN A 304 -4.41 3.30 7.58
CA GLN A 304 -3.73 2.15 8.19
C GLN A 304 -2.78 2.54 9.34
N GLN A 305 -2.61 3.84 9.64
CA GLN A 305 -1.70 4.31 10.70
C GLN A 305 -2.23 3.95 12.09
N ASN A 306 -1.32 3.64 13.01
CA ASN A 306 -1.64 3.17 14.36
C ASN A 306 -2.52 1.90 14.38
N TYR A 307 -2.39 1.10 13.32
CA TYR A 307 -2.94 -0.25 13.24
C TYR A 307 -1.82 -1.24 12.94
N LEU A 308 -1.86 -2.39 13.61
CA LEU A 308 -1.30 -3.61 13.05
C LEU A 308 -2.12 -3.96 11.82
N VAL A 309 -1.48 -4.14 10.67
CA VAL A 309 -2.10 -4.69 9.46
C VAL A 309 -1.37 -5.98 9.09
N GLU A 310 -2.05 -7.10 9.21
CA GLU A 310 -1.52 -8.47 9.05
C GLU A 310 -2.08 -9.11 7.78
N TYR A 311 -1.23 -9.59 6.90
CA TYR A 311 -1.60 -10.31 5.70
C TYR A 311 -1.32 -11.80 5.92
N ASP A 312 -2.35 -12.57 6.28
CA ASP A 312 -2.28 -14.02 6.45
C ASP A 312 -2.62 -14.68 5.11
N ARG A 313 -1.60 -14.90 4.27
CA ARG A 313 -1.79 -15.41 2.90
C ARG A 313 -2.19 -16.88 2.89
N LEU A 314 -1.75 -17.68 3.87
CA LEU A 314 -2.18 -19.08 4.00
C LEU A 314 -3.69 -19.19 4.23
N ARG A 315 -4.25 -18.32 5.08
CA ARG A 315 -5.69 -18.31 5.37
C ARG A 315 -6.48 -17.33 4.50
N SER A 316 -5.83 -16.72 3.51
CA SER A 316 -6.42 -15.75 2.58
C SER A 316 -7.25 -14.67 3.29
N ARG A 317 -6.64 -13.96 4.24
CA ARG A 317 -7.34 -12.93 5.04
C ARG A 317 -6.44 -11.79 5.47
N LEU A 318 -7.04 -10.61 5.59
CA LEU A 318 -6.47 -9.43 6.22
C LEU A 318 -6.85 -9.41 7.70
N GLY A 319 -5.87 -9.29 8.58
CA GLY A 319 -6.03 -9.00 9.99
C GLY A 319 -5.74 -7.54 10.28
N PHE A 320 -6.49 -6.92 11.20
CA PHE A 320 -6.20 -5.57 11.66
C PHE A 320 -6.58 -5.36 13.13
N ALA A 321 -5.80 -4.53 13.82
CA ALA A 321 -6.07 -4.09 15.20
C ALA A 321 -5.42 -2.73 15.46
N GLN A 322 -6.06 -1.87 16.25
CA GLN A 322 -5.41 -0.67 16.79
C GLN A 322 -4.18 -1.08 17.59
N ALA A 323 -3.08 -0.36 17.41
CA ALA A 323 -1.80 -0.68 18.03
C ALA A 323 -0.95 0.58 18.23
N ARG A 324 -0.02 0.53 19.20
CA ARG A 324 1.02 1.55 19.33
C ARG A 324 2.18 1.20 18.40
N CYS A 325 2.19 1.84 17.23
CA CYS A 325 3.19 1.55 16.18
C CYS A 325 4.55 2.21 16.39
N SER A 326 4.63 3.27 17.21
CA SER A 326 5.93 3.91 17.51
C SER A 326 6.73 2.97 18.39
N LEU A 327 7.75 2.34 17.80
CA LEU A 327 8.69 1.50 18.55
C LEU A 327 9.62 2.42 19.35
N SER A 328 9.72 2.18 20.66
CA SER A 328 10.64 2.87 21.57
C SER A 328 12.02 2.24 21.55
#